data_AF-A0A382TYA1-F1
#
_entry.id   AF-A0A382TYA1-F1
#
_cell.length_a   1.000
_cell.length_b   1.000
_cell.length_c   1.000
_cell.angle_alpha   90.00
_cell.angle_beta   90.00
_cell.angle_gamma   90.00
#
_symmetry.space_group_name_H-M   'P 1'
#
loop_
_entity.id
_entity.type
_entity.pdbx_description
1 polymer ?
#
loop_
_entity_poly.entity_id
_entity_poly.type
_entity_poly.pdbx_seq_one_letter_code
_entity_poly.pdbx_strand_id
1 'polypeptide(L)'
;MVIREDITIQSNYRATDNFENWLKKNKLVGISGVDTRQITQILREKGSINAVIVYKKNGKFNFKEIAKKLKNWKGIEGCDLT
;
A
#
# COMPACT_ATOMS: atom_id res chain seq x y z
N MET A 1 -0.32 2.39 1.14
CA MET A 1 -1.41 3.16 0.48
C MET A 1 -1.64 2.60 -0.92
N VAL A 2 -2.89 2.52 -1.39
CA VAL A 2 -3.23 1.89 -2.66
C VAL A 2 -4.30 2.74 -3.37
N ILE A 3 -3.99 3.27 -4.56
CA ILE A 3 -4.89 4.14 -5.33
C ILE A 3 -5.02 3.66 -6.78
N ARG A 4 -6.12 4.03 -7.43
CA ARG A 4 -6.40 3.66 -8.82
C ARG A 4 -5.69 4.56 -9.80
N GLU A 5 -5.87 5.87 -9.65
CA GLU A 5 -5.33 6.87 -10.57
C GLU A 5 -3.96 7.35 -10.14
N ASP A 6 -3.21 7.90 -11.11
CA ASP A 6 -1.92 8.52 -10.84
C ASP A 6 -2.06 9.85 -10.09
N ILE A 7 -1.00 10.20 -9.36
CA ILE A 7 -0.94 11.42 -8.59
C ILE A 7 -0.80 12.60 -9.56
N THR A 8 -1.81 13.46 -9.58
CA THR A 8 -1.81 14.68 -10.38
C THR A 8 -1.33 15.88 -9.56
N ILE A 9 -1.07 17.00 -10.24
CA ILE A 9 -0.71 18.26 -9.59
C ILE A 9 -1.90 18.74 -8.75
N GLN A 10 -1.60 19.21 -7.54
CA GLN A 10 -2.60 19.76 -6.64
C GLN A 10 -3.22 21.05 -7.22
N SER A 11 -4.56 21.12 -7.21
CA SER A 11 -5.32 22.28 -7.70
C SER A 11 -6.31 22.78 -6.64
N ASN A 12 -5.79 23.14 -5.46
CA ASN A 12 -6.59 23.67 -4.36
C ASN A 12 -5.81 24.78 -3.63
N TYR A 13 -6.47 25.89 -3.30
CA TYR A 13 -5.86 27.03 -2.60
C TYR A 13 -5.28 26.66 -1.21
N ARG A 14 -5.78 25.56 -0.61
CA ARG A 14 -5.31 25.04 0.69
C ARG A 14 -4.14 24.09 0.57
N ALA A 15 -3.70 23.76 -0.64
CA ALA A 15 -2.66 22.75 -0.83
C ALA A 15 -1.30 23.31 -0.38
N THR A 16 -0.71 22.66 0.61
CA THR A 16 0.57 23.07 1.20
C THR A 16 1.77 22.37 0.58
N ASP A 17 1.59 21.18 0.00
CA ASP A 17 2.63 20.39 -0.65
C ASP A 17 2.02 19.42 -1.67
N ASN A 18 2.87 18.85 -2.52
CA ASN A 18 2.49 17.75 -3.41
C ASN A 18 2.31 16.45 -2.61
N PHE A 19 1.31 15.66 -3.00
CA PHE A 19 1.00 14.40 -2.33
C PHE A 19 2.15 13.38 -2.36
N GLU A 20 2.92 13.30 -3.46
CA GLU A 20 4.09 12.44 -3.56
C GLU A 20 5.19 12.86 -2.58
N ASN A 21 5.45 14.17 -2.46
CA ASN A 21 6.41 14.72 -1.50
C ASN A 21 6.02 14.38 -0.07
N TRP A 22 4.73 14.53 0.26
CA TRP A 22 4.20 14.19 1.56
C TRP A 22 4.41 12.71 1.90
N LEU A 23 4.16 11.78 0.95
CA LEU A 23 4.42 10.36 1.14
C LEU A 23 5.90 10.06 1.41
N LYS A 24 6.80 10.65 0.61
CA LYS A 24 8.25 10.50 0.78
C LYS A 24 8.71 11.03 2.13
N LYS A 25 8.23 12.21 2.55
CA LYS A 25 8.54 12.83 3.84
C LYS A 25 8.11 11.95 5.02
N ASN A 26 6.95 11.32 4.93
CA ASN A 26 6.42 10.43 5.97
C ASN A 26 6.93 8.98 5.86
N LYS A 27 7.82 8.68 4.91
CA LYS A 27 8.34 7.32 4.65
C LYS A 27 7.21 6.29 4.39
N LEU A 28 6.12 6.74 3.76
CA LEU A 28 4.97 5.90 3.44
C LEU A 28 5.10 5.29 2.05
N VAL A 29 4.82 3.99 1.96
CA VAL A 29 4.82 3.26 0.69
C VAL A 29 3.43 3.33 0.04
N GLY A 30 3.39 3.74 -1.23
CA GLY A 30 2.19 3.84 -2.05
C GLY A 30 2.34 3.13 -3.40
N ILE A 31 1.21 2.69 -3.97
CA ILE A 31 1.10 2.18 -5.34
C ILE A 31 -0.12 2.81 -6.03
N SER A 32 0.05 3.25 -7.28
CA SER A 32 -1.02 3.76 -8.18
C SER A 32 -1.22 2.80 -9.36
N GLY A 33 -2.28 3.01 -10.15
CA GLY A 33 -2.55 2.23 -11.36
C GLY A 33 -3.13 0.84 -11.10
N VAL A 34 -3.59 0.55 -9.88
CA VAL A 34 -4.17 -0.75 -9.55
C VAL A 34 -5.69 -0.72 -9.56
N ASP A 35 -6.31 -1.83 -9.93
CA ASP A 35 -7.77 -1.97 -9.83
C ASP A 35 -8.20 -2.12 -8.37
N THR A 36 -8.39 -0.98 -7.70
CA THR A 36 -8.88 -0.92 -6.32
C THR A 36 -10.30 -1.49 -6.18
N ARG A 37 -11.09 -1.58 -7.27
CA ARG A 37 -12.43 -2.19 -7.23
C ARG A 37 -12.33 -3.71 -7.11
N GLN A 38 -11.43 -4.33 -7.86
CA GLN A 38 -11.16 -5.76 -7.70
C GLN A 38 -10.64 -6.08 -6.29
N ILE A 39 -9.72 -5.25 -5.77
CA ILE A 39 -9.19 -5.42 -4.40
C ILE A 39 -10.30 -5.31 -3.36
N THR A 40 -11.18 -4.31 -3.47
CA THR A 40 -12.29 -4.12 -2.52
C THR A 40 -13.33 -5.24 -2.61
N GLN A 41 -13.57 -5.80 -3.80
CA GLN A 41 -14.40 -7.00 -3.95
C GLN A 41 -13.80 -8.20 -3.21
N ILE A 42 -12.50 -8.46 -3.39
CA ILE A 42 -11.79 -9.55 -2.70
C ILE A 42 -11.88 -9.38 -1.17
N LEU A 43 -11.66 -8.17 -0.66
CA LEU A 43 -11.77 -7.88 0.77
C LEU A 43 -13.19 -8.04 1.31
N ARG A 44 -14.22 -7.74 0.50
CA ARG A 44 -15.63 -7.95 0.89
C ARG A 44 -15.98 -9.43 0.99
N GLU A 45 -15.48 -10.25 0.07
CA GLU A 45 -15.80 -11.68 0.02
C GLU A 45 -15.00 -12.50 1.06
N LYS A 46 -13.72 -12.16 1.26
CA LYS A 46 -12.79 -12.94 2.10
C LYS A 46 -12.51 -12.30 3.46
N GLY A 47 -13.02 -11.11 3.71
CA GLY A 47 -12.69 -10.31 4.88
C GLY A 47 -11.30 -9.67 4.79
N SER A 48 -10.76 -9.25 5.94
CA SER A 48 -9.45 -8.63 6.05
C SER A 48 -8.34 -9.60 5.63
N ILE A 49 -7.53 -9.19 4.66
CA ILE A 49 -6.41 -9.99 4.15
C ILE A 49 -5.09 -9.24 4.39
N ASN A 50 -4.10 -9.98 4.84
CA ASN A 50 -2.73 -9.47 4.96
C ASN A 50 -2.12 -9.30 3.56
N ALA A 51 -1.60 -8.11 3.28
CA ALA A 51 -0.96 -7.79 2.01
C ALA A 51 0.38 -7.09 2.23
N VAL A 52 1.28 -7.18 1.25
CA VAL A 52 2.59 -6.51 1.30
C VAL A 52 2.88 -5.82 -0.03
N ILE A 53 3.33 -4.57 0.04
CA ILE A 53 3.77 -3.79 -1.12
C ILE A 53 5.30 -3.84 -1.12
N VAL A 54 5.88 -4.27 -2.24
CA VAL A 54 7.34 -4.39 -2.38
C VAL A 54 7.80 -3.62 -3.61
N TYR A 55 8.72 -2.68 -3.39
CA TYR A 55 9.42 -1.98 -4.46
C TYR A 55 10.89 -2.41 -4.49
N LYS A 56 11.38 -2.80 -5.66
CA LYS A 56 12.80 -3.11 -5.90
C LYS A 56 13.27 -2.47 -7.20
N LYS A 57 14.23 -1.56 -7.12
CA LYS A 57 14.82 -0.84 -8.27
C LYS A 57 15.42 -1.79 -9.33
N ASN A 58 15.87 -2.97 -8.93
CA ASN A 58 16.47 -3.97 -9.81
C ASN A 58 15.46 -4.98 -10.41
N GLY A 59 14.17 -4.87 -10.10
CA GLY A 59 13.12 -5.75 -10.63
C GLY A 59 13.18 -7.21 -10.18
N LYS A 60 14.12 -7.61 -9.32
CA LYS A 60 14.30 -9.01 -8.88
C LYS A 60 13.47 -9.31 -7.63
N PHE A 61 12.26 -9.82 -7.85
CA PHE A 61 11.35 -10.22 -6.77
C PHE A 61 11.55 -11.68 -6.37
N ASN A 62 11.79 -11.94 -5.09
CA ASN A 62 11.80 -13.29 -4.55
C ASN A 62 10.44 -13.57 -3.91
N PHE A 63 9.51 -14.10 -4.70
CA PHE A 63 8.15 -14.40 -4.24
C PHE A 63 8.11 -15.39 -3.07
N LYS A 64 9.06 -16.33 -2.98
CA LYS A 64 9.14 -17.28 -1.85
C LYS A 64 9.41 -16.58 -0.54
N GLU A 65 10.37 -15.65 -0.52
CA GLU A 65 10.68 -14.86 0.67
C GLU A 65 9.52 -13.94 1.05
N ILE A 66 8.89 -13.29 0.06
CA ILE A 66 7.76 -12.39 0.28
C ILE A 66 6.58 -13.16 0.88
N ALA A 67 6.24 -14.33 0.32
CA ALA A 67 5.19 -15.19 0.84
C ALA A 67 5.52 -15.70 2.26
N LYS A 68 6.78 -16.00 2.56
CA LYS A 68 7.22 -16.37 3.91
C LYS A 68 7.03 -15.23 4.91
N LYS A 69 7.40 -13.99 4.53
CA LYS A 69 7.17 -12.80 5.35
C LYS A 69 5.68 -12.56 5.62
N LEU A 70 4.85 -12.71 4.58
CA LEU A 70 3.40 -12.55 4.69
C LEU A 70 2.77 -13.58 5.63
N LYS A 71 3.16 -14.86 5.50
CA LYS A 71 2.70 -15.94 6.39
C LYS A 71 3.18 -15.78 7.83
N ASN A 72 4.38 -15.23 8.03
CA ASN A 72 4.95 -15.03 9.35
C ASN A 72 4.35 -13.82 10.09
N TRP A 73 3.69 -12.90 9.39
CA TRP A 73 3.05 -11.76 10.02
C TRP A 73 1.77 -12.22 10.73
N LYS A 74 1.75 -12.11 12.06
CA LYS A 74 0.66 -12.57 12.92
C LYS A 74 -0.62 -11.72 12.84
N GLY A 75 -0.65 -10.72 11.96
CA GLY A 75 -1.78 -9.81 11.83
C GLY A 75 -1.81 -8.72 12.91
N ILE A 76 -2.95 -8.08 13.04
CA ILE A 76 -3.24 -7.02 14.02
C ILE A 76 -3.96 -7.59 15.27
N GLU A 77 -4.57 -8.77 15.15
CA GLU A 77 -5.28 -9.42 16.25
C GLU A 77 -4.32 -9.77 17.39
N GLY A 78 -4.52 -9.14 18.55
CA GLY A 78 -3.69 -9.34 19.75
C GLY A 78 -2.43 -8.46 19.82
N CYS A 79 -2.23 -7.53 18.87
CA CYS A 79 -1.23 -6.47 19.03
C CYS A 79 -1.81 -5.34 19.88
N ASP A 80 -1.16 -5.01 20.99
CA ASP A 80 -1.40 -3.75 21.67
C ASP A 80 -0.84 -2.61 20.80
N LEU A 81 -1.72 -1.69 20.41
CA LEU A 81 -1.44 -0.60 19.47
C LEU A 81 -1.45 0.77 20.16
N THR A 82 -1.37 0.78 21.50
CA THR A 82 -1.33 2.01 22.30
C THR A 82 0.05 2.64 22.41
#